data_AF-A0A7C9PV55-F1
#
_entry.id   AF-A0A7C9PV55-F1
#
_cell.length_a   1.000
_cell.length_b   1.000
_cell.length_c   1.000
_cell.angle_alpha   90.00
_cell.angle_beta   90.00
_cell.angle_gamma   90.00
#
_symmetry.space_group_name_H-M   'P 1'
#
loop_
_entity.id
_entity.type
_entity.pdbx_description
1 polymer ?
#
loop_
_entity_poly.entity_id
_entity_poly.type
_entity_poly.pdbx_seq_one_letter_code
_entity_poly.pdbx_strand_id
1 'polypeptide(L)' 'MSSTAEESIVRKLKQLPPEQQWQVLEFVDSLARERASKPVMGNPFGLWANLEIDITEEDIAQVRQEMWENFPREDV' A
#
# COMPACT_ATOMS: atom_id res chain seq x y z
N MET A 1 2.00 22.89 -26.36
CA MET A 1 1.13 21.97 -27.11
C MET A 1 0.25 21.30 -26.07
N SER A 2 -0.98 21.80 -25.89
CA SER A 2 -1.90 21.17 -24.91
C SER A 2 -2.18 19.75 -25.36
N SER A 3 -2.07 18.82 -24.42
CA SER A 3 -2.22 17.39 -24.69
C SER A 3 -3.67 17.12 -25.07
N THR A 4 -3.94 16.34 -26.12
CA THR A 4 -5.30 16.01 -26.62
C THR A 4 -6.29 15.56 -25.52
N ALA A 5 -5.77 15.01 -24.42
CA ALA A 5 -6.53 14.63 -23.24
C ALA A 5 -7.12 15.84 -22.47
N GLU A 6 -6.35 16.92 -22.28
CA GLU A 6 -6.79 18.12 -21.55
C GLU A 6 -7.99 18.77 -22.26
N GLU A 7 -7.90 18.94 -23.58
CA GLU A 7 -8.97 19.51 -24.40
C GLU A 7 -10.24 18.66 -24.34
N SER A 8 -10.09 17.34 -24.37
CA SER A 8 -11.20 16.39 -24.26
C SER A 8 -11.89 16.45 -22.90
N ILE A 9 -11.12 16.60 -21.81
CA ILE A 9 -11.64 16.76 -20.45
C ILE A 9 -12.42 18.06 -20.33
N VAL A 10 -11.87 19.19 -20.78
CA VAL A 10 -12.54 20.50 -20.71
C VAL A 10 -13.85 20.48 -21.50
N ARG A 11 -13.86 19.86 -22.68
CA ARG A 11 -15.08 19.74 -23.49
C ARG A 11 -16.16 18.93 -22.79
N LYS A 12 -15.80 17.79 -22.18
CA LYS A 12 -16.74 16.95 -21.43
C LYS A 12 -17.24 17.63 -20.16
N LEU A 13 -16.37 18.30 -19.42
CA LEU A 13 -16.71 19.02 -18.19
C LEU A 13 -17.77 20.10 -18.43
N LYS A 14 -17.64 20.86 -19.53
CA LYS A 14 -18.60 21.90 -19.93
C LYS A 14 -20.00 21.36 -20.27
N GLN A 15 -20.12 20.06 -20.56
CA GLN A 15 -21.41 19.41 -20.86
C GLN A 15 -22.10 18.87 -19.60
N LEU A 16 -21.42 18.86 -18.46
CA LEU A 16 -21.95 18.35 -17.20
C LEU A 16 -22.74 19.42 -16.43
N PRO A 17 -23.78 19.03 -15.68
CA PRO A 17 -24.43 19.90 -14.69
C PRO A 17 -23.45 20.39 -13.61
N PRO A 18 -23.71 21.55 -12.98
CA PRO A 18 -22.84 22.12 -11.95
C PRO A 18 -22.49 21.14 -10.82
N GLU A 19 -23.44 20.31 -10.39
CA GLU A 19 -23.25 19.33 -9.32
C GLU A 19 -22.20 18.27 -9.69
N GLN A 20 -22.18 17.85 -10.96
CA GLN A 20 -21.23 16.85 -11.45
C GLN A 20 -19.85 17.46 -11.72
N GLN A 21 -19.75 18.77 -11.99
CA GLN A 21 -18.47 19.46 -12.12
C GLN A 21 -17.69 19.45 -10.79
N TRP A 22 -18.40 19.59 -9.66
CA TRP A 22 -17.80 19.47 -8.33
C TRP A 22 -17.25 18.06 -8.05
N GLN A 23 -17.97 17.01 -8.46
CA GLN A 23 -17.49 15.63 -8.32
C GLN A 23 -16.21 15.38 -9.15
N VAL A 24 -16.12 15.98 -10.34
CA VAL A 24 -14.89 15.89 -11.15
C VAL A 24 -13.72 16.60 -10.45
N LEU A 25 -13.96 17.76 -9.84
CA LEU A 25 -12.95 18.48 -9.07
C LEU A 25 -12.43 17.61 -7.92
N GLU A 26 -13.34 17.02 -7.14
CA GLU A 26 -13.01 16.15 -6.02
C GLU A 26 -12.18 14.93 -6.46
N PHE A 27 -12.53 14.32 -7.60
CA PHE A 27 -11.78 13.20 -8.17
C PHE A 27 -10.36 13.61 -8.60
N VAL A 28 -10.19 14.78 -9.21
CA VAL A 28 -8.86 15.27 -9.58
C VAL A 28 -8.01 15.49 -8.32
N ASP A 29 -8.60 16.03 -7.25
CA ASP A 29 -7.93 16.21 -5.97
C ASP A 29 -7.59 14.87 -5.29
N SER A 30 -8.40 13.83 -5.49
CA SER A 30 -8.10 12.49 -4.97
C SER A 30 -6.89 11.87 -5.68
N LEU A 31 -6.79 12.02 -7.01
CA LEU A 31 -5.63 11.55 -7.78
C LEU A 31 -4.31 12.22 -7.34
N ALA A 32 -4.37 13.53 -7.03
CA ALA A 32 -3.22 14.26 -6.49
C ALA A 32 -2.81 13.73 -5.11
N ARG A 33 -3.79 13.44 -4.24
CA ARG A 33 -3.56 12.85 -2.92
C ARG A 33 -3.02 11.43 -2.99
N GLU A 34 -3.52 10.58 -3.89
CA GLU A 34 -3.02 9.22 -4.08
C GLU A 34 -1.55 9.20 -4.48
N ARG A 35 -1.13 10.11 -5.38
CA ARG A 35 0.28 10.29 -5.74
C ARG A 35 1.15 10.71 -4.56
N ALA A 36 0.64 11.60 -3.71
CA ALA A 36 1.37 12.07 -2.53
C ALA A 36 1.38 11.03 -1.40
N SER A 37 0.35 10.19 -1.29
CA SER A 37 0.14 9.31 -0.14
C SER A 37 0.79 7.94 -0.26
N LYS A 38 1.24 7.50 -1.45
CA LYS A 38 1.97 6.24 -1.57
C LYS A 38 3.31 6.41 -0.83
N PRO A 39 3.48 5.88 0.39
CA PRO A 39 4.81 5.79 0.95
C PRO A 39 5.54 4.86 -0.01
N VAL A 40 6.72 5.25 -0.47
CA VAL A 40 7.63 4.27 -1.02
C VAL A 40 7.90 3.33 0.14
N MET A 41 7.18 2.20 0.21
CA MET A 41 7.53 1.12 1.10
C MET A 41 8.94 0.73 0.65
N GLY A 42 9.93 1.16 1.43
CA GLY A 42 11.31 0.79 1.22
C GLY A 42 11.39 -0.73 1.21
N ASN A 43 12.40 -1.25 0.54
CA ASN A 43 12.72 -2.66 0.60
C ASN A 43 12.79 -3.11 2.07
N PRO A 44 12.02 -4.12 2.53
CA PRO A 44 12.04 -4.56 3.94
C PRO A 44 13.38 -5.18 4.36
N PHE A 45 14.24 -5.53 3.41
CA PHE A 45 15.61 -5.99 3.72
C PHE A 45 16.37 -4.93 4.54
N GLY A 46 16.89 -5.34 5.69
CA GLY A 46 17.70 -4.49 6.56
C GLY A 46 16.93 -3.76 7.66
N LEU A 47 15.59 -3.86 7.71
CA LEU A 47 14.78 -3.30 8.80
C LEU A 47 15.23 -3.80 10.19
N TRP A 48 15.81 -5.02 10.23
CA TRP A 48 16.20 -5.69 11.47
C TRP A 48 17.72 -5.71 11.69
N ALA A 49 18.50 -5.13 10.76
CA ALA A 49 19.97 -5.24 10.76
C ALA A 49 20.65 -4.58 11.97
N ASN A 50 19.98 -3.60 12.60
CA ASN A 50 20.52 -2.84 13.71
C ASN A 50 19.98 -3.28 15.08
N LEU A 51 19.15 -4.32 15.15
CA LEU A 51 18.62 -4.78 16.44
C LEU A 51 19.60 -5.67 17.21
N GLU A 52 20.77 -6.00 16.65
CA GLU A 52 21.77 -6.88 17.26
C GLU A 52 21.17 -8.20 17.78
N ILE A 53 20.10 -8.68 17.14
CA ILE A 53 19.43 -9.92 17.51
C ILE A 53 20.17 -11.05 16.82
N ASP A 54 20.88 -11.86 17.60
CA ASP A 54 21.39 -13.14 17.17
C ASP A 54 20.31 -14.19 17.48
N ILE A 55 19.63 -14.69 16.45
CA ILE A 55 18.63 -15.75 16.60
C ILE A 55 19.32 -17.06 16.26
N THR A 56 19.55 -17.90 17.27
CA THR A 56 20.14 -19.22 17.07
C THR A 56 19.09 -20.25 16.65
N GLU A 57 19.54 -21.38 16.10
CA GLU A 57 18.63 -22.50 15.78
C GLU A 57 17.98 -23.04 17.04
N GLU A 58 18.72 -23.06 18.16
CA GLU A 58 18.24 -23.47 19.47
C GLU A 58 17.12 -22.56 19.97
N ASP A 59 17.26 -21.24 19.83
CA ASP A 59 16.22 -20.27 20.22
C ASP A 59 14.91 -20.50 19.43
N ILE A 60 15.04 -20.76 18.12
CA ILE A 60 13.89 -21.05 17.25
C ILE A 60 13.25 -22.38 17.65
N ALA A 61 14.04 -23.42 17.90
CA ALA A 61 13.56 -24.74 18.27
C ALA A 61 12.81 -24.71 19.61
N GLN A 62 13.35 -23.99 20.60
CA GLN A 62 12.73 -23.81 21.90
C GLN A 62 11.38 -23.08 21.77
N VAL A 63 11.35 -21.93 21.11
CA VAL A 63 10.10 -21.16 20.94
C VAL A 63 9.08 -21.95 20.12
N ARG A 64 9.51 -22.67 19.09
CA ARG A 64 8.64 -23.54 18.30
C ARG A 64 8.04 -24.65 19.16
N GLN A 65 8.83 -25.28 20.02
CA GLN A 65 8.34 -26.30 20.93
C GLN A 65 7.35 -25.72 21.94
N GLU A 66 7.64 -24.57 22.56
CA GLU A 66 6.76 -23.91 23.54
C GLU A 66 5.45 -23.41 22.92
N MET A 67 5.52 -22.74 21.76
CA MET A 67 4.36 -22.14 21.11
C MET A 67 3.48 -23.17 20.40
N TRP A 68 4.08 -24.22 19.84
CA TRP A 68 3.40 -25.23 19.04
C TRP A 68 3.35 -26.60 19.72
N GLU A 69 3.54 -26.67 21.04
CA GLU A 69 3.37 -27.88 21.84
C GLU A 69 1.99 -28.52 21.60
N ASN A 70 0.96 -27.67 21.52
CA ASN A 70 -0.43 -28.06 21.28
C ASN A 70 -0.88 -27.82 19.83
N PHE A 71 0.05 -27.59 18.90
CA PHE A 71 -0.33 -27.39 17.51
C PHE A 71 -0.89 -28.71 16.95
N PRO A 72 -2.14 -28.73 16.47
CA PRO A 72 -2.77 -29.96 16.00
C PRO A 72 -1.99 -30.47 14.79
N ARG A 73 -1.16 -31.49 15.02
CA ARG A 73 -0.54 -32.29 13.97
C ARG A 73 -1.52 -33.41 13.67
N GLU A 74 -2.44 -33.15 12.76
CA GLU A 74 -3.06 -34.28 12.06
C GLU A 74 -1.92 -34.98 11.32
N ASP A 75 -1.67 -36.25 11.64
CA ASP A 75 -0.68 -37.07 10.96
C ASP A 75 -0.98 -37.05 9.45
N VAL A 76 -0.08 -36.46 8.66
CA VAL A 76 -0.09 -36.53 7.19
C VAL A 76 0.68 -37.77 6.75
#